data_AF-A0A6S7IYM3-F1
#
_entry.id   AF-A0A6S7IYM3-F1
#
_cell.length_a   1.000
_cell.length_b   1.000
_cell.length_c   1.000
_cell.angle_alpha   90.00
_cell.angle_beta   90.00
_cell.angle_gamma   90.00
#
_symmetry.space_group_name_H-M   'P 1'
#
loop_
_entity.id
_entity.type
_entity.pdbx_description
1 polymer ?
#
loop_
_entity_poly.entity_id
_entity_poly.type
_entity_poly.pdbx_seq_one_letter_code
_entity_poly.pdbx_strand_id
1 'polypeptide(L)'
;TNGRTCPIDNQELKENELYPDNFAKREINQFTVKCRTVKHKKECPWTGPLQNIEEHLKICEFVEVPCPKGCNQNVERNVLEHHLKKACSKRTITCQNCKTEVQHKNYK
;
A
#
# COMPACT_ATOMS: atom_id res chain seq x y z
N THR A 1 26.23 -19.14 18.47
CA THR A 1 26.85 -18.57 17.27
C THR A 1 27.14 -17.10 17.54
N ASN A 2 28.40 -16.72 17.70
CA ASN A 2 28.78 -15.32 17.91
C ASN A 2 28.55 -14.56 16.60
N GLY A 3 27.58 -13.65 16.56
CA GLY A 3 27.16 -12.92 15.34
C GLY A 3 28.17 -11.88 14.82
N ARG A 4 29.46 -12.21 14.78
CA ARG A 4 30.57 -11.36 14.29
C ARG A 4 31.42 -12.06 13.23
N THR A 5 30.84 -13.01 12.51
CA THR A 5 31.52 -13.70 11.42
C THR A 5 30.69 -13.62 10.16
N CYS A 6 31.35 -13.48 9.01
CA CYS A 6 30.71 -13.58 7.72
C CYS A 6 30.09 -14.98 7.54
N PRO A 7 28.82 -15.10 7.13
CA PRO A 7 28.13 -16.39 7.02
C PRO A 7 28.60 -17.25 5.84
N ILE A 8 29.43 -16.72 4.94
CA ILE A 8 29.90 -17.41 3.73
C ILE A 8 31.25 -18.08 3.99
N ASP A 9 32.20 -17.37 4.60
CA ASP A 9 33.59 -17.80 4.76
C ASP A 9 34.07 -17.87 6.23
N ASN A 10 33.20 -17.54 7.19
CA ASN A 10 33.47 -17.51 8.63
C ASN A 10 34.58 -16.53 9.07
N GLN A 11 34.97 -15.58 8.23
CA GLN A 11 35.94 -14.55 8.62
C GLN A 11 35.35 -13.62 9.68
N GLU A 12 36.19 -13.14 10.61
CA GLU A 12 35.79 -12.15 11.61
C GLU A 12 35.35 -10.86 10.89
N LEU A 13 34.18 -10.36 11.26
CA LEU A 13 33.55 -9.21 10.63
C LEU A 13 33.26 -8.15 11.69
N LYS A 14 33.84 -6.95 11.51
CA LYS A 14 33.56 -5.80 12.38
C LYS A 14 32.63 -4.81 11.69
N GLU A 15 31.76 -4.19 12.48
CA GLU A 15 30.75 -3.25 11.95
C GLU A 15 31.37 -2.03 11.28
N ASN A 16 32.52 -1.54 11.76
CA ASN A 16 33.25 -0.42 11.17
C ASN A 16 34.00 -0.77 9.88
N GLU A 17 34.07 -2.04 9.51
CA GLU A 17 34.65 -2.53 8.25
C GLU A 17 33.56 -2.74 7.18
N LEU A 18 32.28 -2.54 7.53
CA LEU A 18 31.15 -2.61 6.60
C LEU A 18 30.91 -1.26 5.92
N TYR A 19 30.87 -1.30 4.59
CA TYR A 19 30.56 -0.13 3.77
C TYR A 19 29.33 -0.40 2.90
N PRO A 20 28.42 0.57 2.75
CA PRO A 20 27.27 0.41 1.88
C PRO A 20 27.71 0.33 0.42
N ASP A 21 27.34 -0.75 -0.25
CA ASP A 21 27.55 -0.88 -1.69
C ASP A 21 26.52 -0.03 -2.46
N ASN A 22 26.87 1.24 -2.66
CA ASN A 22 26.02 2.18 -3.40
C ASN A 22 25.93 1.87 -4.89
N PHE A 23 26.88 1.13 -5.46
CA PHE A 23 26.82 0.71 -6.86
C PHE A 23 25.77 -0.38 -7.04
N ALA A 24 25.88 -1.47 -6.26
CA ALA A 24 24.88 -2.53 -6.25
C ALA A 24 23.49 -1.99 -5.91
N LYS A 25 23.37 -1.08 -4.93
CA LYS A 25 22.09 -0.43 -4.59
C LYS A 25 21.47 0.29 -5.80
N ARG A 26 22.27 1.01 -6.60
CA ARG A 26 21.77 1.72 -7.79
C ARG A 26 21.29 0.75 -8.86
N GLU A 27 22.06 -0.30 -9.14
CA GLU A 27 21.67 -1.33 -10.10
C GLU A 27 20.38 -2.04 -9.66
N ILE A 28 20.30 -2.41 -8.39
CA ILE A 28 19.10 -3.04 -7.81
C ILE A 28 17.86 -2.14 -7.98
N ASN A 29 18.01 -0.85 -7.71
CA ASN A 29 16.92 0.12 -7.82
C ASN A 29 16.42 0.34 -9.26
N GLN A 30 17.24 0.05 -10.26
CA GLN A 30 16.90 0.19 -11.67
C GLN A 30 16.20 -1.04 -12.25
N PHE A 31 16.16 -2.17 -11.53
CA PHE A 31 15.44 -3.34 -12.01
C PHE A 31 13.98 -3.03 -12.26
N THR A 32 13.49 -3.43 -13.43
CA THR A 32 12.08 -3.38 -13.77
C THR A 32 11.34 -4.49 -13.01
N VAL A 33 10.40 -4.09 -12.16
CA VAL A 33 9.57 -4.98 -11.33
C VAL A 33 8.09 -4.79 -11.65
N LYS A 34 7.29 -5.83 -11.38
CA LYS A 34 5.83 -5.75 -11.42
C LYS A 34 5.29 -5.36 -10.05
N CYS A 35 4.15 -4.67 -10.03
CA CYS A 35 3.42 -4.47 -8.78
C CYS A 35 2.93 -5.81 -8.21
N ARG A 36 3.15 -6.05 -6.92
CA ARG A 36 2.75 -7.30 -6.23
C ARG A 36 1.25 -7.39 -5.92
N THR A 37 0.51 -6.32 -6.13
CA THR A 37 -0.90 -6.23 -5.73
C THR A 37 -1.75 -7.08 -6.67
N VAL A 38 -2.40 -8.10 -6.11
CA VAL A 38 -3.32 -9.00 -6.82
C VAL A 38 -4.66 -9.01 -6.09
N LYS A 39 -5.75 -8.72 -6.81
CA LYS A 39 -7.12 -8.75 -6.29
C LYS A 39 -8.06 -9.46 -7.23
N HIS A 40 -8.88 -10.36 -6.70
CA HIS A 40 -9.84 -11.16 -7.49
C HIS A 40 -9.23 -11.82 -8.75
N LYS A 41 -8.00 -12.35 -8.65
CA LYS A 41 -7.22 -12.92 -9.77
C LYS A 41 -6.84 -11.93 -10.87
N LYS A 42 -7.00 -10.62 -10.64
CA LYS A 42 -6.49 -9.54 -11.48
C LYS A 42 -5.25 -8.94 -10.84
N GLU A 43 -4.20 -8.84 -11.64
CA GLU A 43 -2.93 -8.23 -11.24
C GLU A 43 -2.97 -6.74 -11.57
N CYS A 44 -2.32 -5.92 -10.74
CA CYS A 44 -2.06 -4.54 -11.11
C CYS A 44 -1.14 -4.52 -12.35
N PRO A 45 -1.50 -3.79 -13.43
CA PRO A 45 -0.72 -3.79 -14.67
C PRO A 45 0.59 -2.99 -14.57
N TRP A 46 0.83 -2.30 -13.46
CA TRP A 46 2.00 -1.45 -13.30
C TRP A 46 3.29 -2.27 -13.32
N THR A 47 4.23 -1.81 -14.13
CA THR A 47 5.59 -2.33 -14.24
C THR A 47 6.53 -1.14 -14.36
N GLY A 48 7.64 -1.14 -13.62
CA GLY A 48 8.58 -0.01 -13.59
C GLY A 48 9.79 -0.25 -12.69
N PRO A 49 10.70 0.73 -12.58
CA PRO A 49 11.90 0.60 -11.74
C PRO A 49 11.54 0.32 -10.27
N LEU A 50 12.32 -0.54 -9.59
CA LEU A 50 12.12 -0.89 -8.19
C LEU A 50 12.04 0.34 -7.29
N GLN A 51 12.89 1.35 -7.51
CA GLN A 51 12.86 2.60 -6.76
C GLN A 51 11.50 3.35 -6.81
N ASN A 52 10.68 3.10 -7.83
CA ASN A 52 9.40 3.78 -8.00
C ASN A 52 8.21 2.98 -7.42
N ILE A 53 8.43 1.76 -6.93
CA ILE A 53 7.34 0.89 -6.43
C ILE A 53 6.62 1.51 -5.24
N GLU A 54 7.34 2.15 -4.32
CA GLU A 54 6.75 2.74 -3.12
C GLU A 54 5.81 3.88 -3.46
N GLU A 55 6.20 4.74 -4.42
CA GLU A 55 5.34 5.82 -4.89
C GLU A 55 4.12 5.27 -5.65
N HIS A 56 4.33 4.24 -6.48
CA HIS A 56 3.22 3.55 -7.14
C HIS A 56 2.20 3.02 -6.12
N LEU A 57 2.61 2.37 -5.02
CA LEU A 57 1.69 1.81 -4.03
C LEU A 57 0.77 2.87 -3.38
N LYS A 58 1.23 4.12 -3.28
CA LYS A 58 0.42 5.25 -2.78
C LYS A 58 -0.75 5.61 -3.69
N ILE A 59 -0.66 5.30 -4.99
CA ILE A 59 -1.70 5.61 -5.99
C ILE A 59 -2.29 4.38 -6.69
N CYS A 60 -1.71 3.19 -6.48
CA CYS A 60 -2.17 1.92 -7.03
C CYS A 60 -3.67 1.68 -6.78
N GLU A 61 -4.43 1.60 -7.87
CA GLU A 61 -5.89 1.46 -7.83
C GLU A 61 -6.37 0.13 -7.24
N PHE A 62 -5.52 -0.90 -7.26
CA PHE A 62 -5.81 -2.25 -6.79
C PHE A 62 -5.48 -2.48 -5.32
N VAL A 63 -4.84 -1.50 -4.66
CA VAL A 63 -4.53 -1.60 -3.23
C VAL A 63 -5.79 -1.43 -2.42
N GLU A 64 -5.96 -2.29 -1.42
CA GLU A 64 -6.98 -2.14 -0.40
C GLU A 64 -6.59 -1.04 0.59
N VAL A 65 -7.48 -0.09 0.77
CA VAL A 65 -7.33 0.98 1.76
C VAL A 65 -8.47 0.88 2.78
N PRO A 66 -8.20 1.17 4.06
CA PRO A 66 -9.26 1.24 5.05
C PRO A 66 -10.23 2.35 4.69
N CYS A 67 -11.52 2.09 4.82
CA CYS A 67 -12.53 3.11 4.57
C CYS A 67 -12.32 4.33 5.48
N PRO A 68 -12.22 5.55 4.93
CA PRO A 68 -11.93 6.77 5.71
C PRO A 68 -13.09 7.17 6.63
N LYS A 69 -14.30 6.63 6.43
CA LYS A 69 -15.44 6.80 7.33
C LYS A 69 -15.42 5.81 8.51
N GLY A 70 -14.41 4.93 8.57
CA GLY A 70 -14.22 3.97 9.66
C GLY A 70 -15.30 2.91 9.73
N CYS A 71 -15.85 2.44 8.59
CA CYS A 71 -16.86 1.38 8.57
C CYS A 71 -16.30 -0.03 8.80
N ASN A 72 -15.01 -0.14 9.15
CA ASN A 72 -14.25 -1.39 9.36
C ASN A 72 -14.11 -2.28 8.11
N GLN A 73 -14.32 -1.73 6.91
CA GLN A 73 -14.05 -2.42 5.65
C GLN A 73 -12.77 -1.87 5.02
N ASN A 74 -11.95 -2.78 4.48
CA ASN A 74 -10.90 -2.45 3.52
C ASN A 74 -11.49 -2.58 2.11
N VAL A 75 -11.25 -1.58 1.28
CA VAL A 75 -11.88 -1.45 -0.04
C VAL A 75 -10.78 -1.12 -1.05
N GLU A 76 -10.84 -1.71 -2.24
CA GLU A 76 -9.93 -1.33 -3.33
C GLU A 76 -10.06 0.17 -3.64
N ARG A 77 -8.93 0.84 -3.86
CA ARG A 77 -8.89 2.28 -4.10
C ARG A 77 -9.77 2.69 -5.29
N ASN A 78 -9.80 1.91 -6.37
CA ASN A 78 -10.65 2.14 -7.55
C ASN A 78 -12.16 2.20 -7.24
N VAL A 79 -12.67 1.42 -6.28
CA VAL A 79 -14.08 1.34 -5.94
C VAL A 79 -14.42 2.06 -4.63
N LEU A 80 -13.43 2.71 -4.00
CA LEU A 80 -13.61 3.45 -2.76
C LEU A 80 -14.68 4.55 -2.90
N GLU A 81 -14.67 5.29 -3.99
CA GLU A 81 -15.70 6.31 -4.26
C GLU A 81 -17.11 5.72 -4.31
N HIS A 82 -17.27 4.62 -5.04
CA HIS A 82 -18.55 3.92 -5.13
C HIS A 82 -18.98 3.41 -3.76
N HIS A 83 -18.05 2.82 -3.01
CA HIS A 83 -18.29 2.39 -1.63
C HIS A 83 -18.80 3.56 -0.77
N LEU A 84 -18.11 4.70 -0.75
CA LEU A 84 -18.48 5.86 0.07
C LEU A 84 -19.88 6.41 -0.27
N LYS A 85 -20.27 6.35 -1.54
CA LYS A 85 -21.57 6.88 -2.02
C LYS A 85 -22.72 5.88 -1.84
N LYS A 86 -22.49 4.58 -2.00
CA LYS A 86 -23.56 3.58 -2.17
C LYS A 86 -23.52 2.41 -1.18
N ALA A 87 -22.33 1.86 -0.89
CA ALA A 87 -22.22 0.63 -0.10
C ALA A 87 -21.90 0.87 1.39
N CYS A 88 -21.22 1.97 1.71
CA CYS A 88 -20.73 2.23 3.06
C CYS A 88 -21.90 2.36 4.04
N SER A 89 -21.84 1.61 5.15
CA SER A 89 -22.80 1.72 6.26
C SER A 89 -22.72 3.06 6.99
N LYS A 90 -21.57 3.72 6.91
CA LYS A 90 -21.29 5.06 7.47
C LYS A 90 -21.28 6.16 6.40
N ARG A 91 -21.89 5.93 5.22
CA ARG A 91 -22.03 6.95 4.17
C ARG A 91 -22.79 8.17 4.67
N THR A 92 -22.50 9.33 4.11
CA THR A 92 -23.26 10.56 4.34
C THR A 92 -24.48 10.57 3.42
N ILE A 93 -25.64 10.96 3.95
CA ILE A 93 -26.86 11.23 3.20
C ILE A 93 -27.39 12.61 3.53
N THR A 94 -28.05 13.24 2.56
CA THR A 94 -28.71 14.53 2.75
C THR A 94 -30.15 14.29 3.21
N CYS A 95 -30.51 14.85 4.38
CA CYS A 95 -31.88 14.82 4.85
C CYS A 95 -32.80 15.55 3.85
N GLN A 96 -33.89 14.92 3.43
CA GLN A 96 -34.80 15.54 2.45
C GLN A 96 -35.52 16.76 3.01
N ASN A 97 -35.75 16.79 4.32
CA ASN A 97 -36.54 17.81 5.02
C ASN A 97 -35.69 19.05 5.37
N CYS A 98 -34.56 18.88 6.06
CA CYS A 98 -33.72 19.98 6.53
C CYS A 98 -32.46 20.24 5.69
N LYS A 99 -32.22 19.44 4.65
CA LYS A 99 -31.03 19.51 3.76
C LYS A 99 -29.68 19.33 4.46
N THR A 100 -29.66 18.94 5.74
CA THR A 100 -28.44 18.67 6.48
C THR A 100 -27.84 17.32 6.13
N GLU A 101 -26.52 17.24 6.11
CA GLU A 101 -25.78 15.99 5.94
C GLU A 101 -25.74 15.18 7.25
N VAL A 102 -26.12 13.91 7.18
CA VAL A 102 -26.11 12.99 8.32
C VAL A 102 -25.53 11.63 7.92
N GLN A 103 -24.96 10.90 8.88
CA GLN A 103 -24.52 9.52 8.62
C GLN A 103 -25.75 8.62 8.45
N HIS A 104 -25.74 7.75 7.44
CA HIS A 104 -26.84 6.84 7.13
C HIS A 104 -27.26 5.97 8.33
N LYS A 105 -26.30 5.49 9.13
CA LYS A 105 -26.57 4.75 10.37
C LYS A 105 -27.37 5.53 11.44
N ASN A 106 -27.38 6.86 11.36
CA ASN A 106 -28.05 7.75 12.30
C ASN A 106 -29.37 8.32 11.73
N TYR A 107 -29.76 7.91 10.52
CA TYR A 107 -30.99 8.34 9.87
C TYR A 107 -32.13 7.44 10.36
N LYS A 108 -33.08 8.04 11.08
CA LYS A 108 -34.32 7.40 11.57
C LYS A 108 -35.50 7.83 10.71
#